data_AF-A0A951TBP9-F1
#
_entry.id   AF-A0A951TBP9-F1
#
_cell.length_a   1.000
_cell.length_b   1.000
_cell.length_c   1.000
_cell.angle_alpha   90.00
_cell.angle_beta   90.00
_cell.angle_gamma   90.00
#
_symmetry.space_group_name_H-M   'P 1'
#
loop_
_entity.id
_entity.type
_entity.pdbx_description
1 polymer ?
#
loop_
_entity_poly.entity_id
_entity_poly.type
_entity_poly.pdbx_seq_one_letter_code
_entity_poly.pdbx_strand_id
1 'polypeptide(L)' 'MGYLYLAVMVGVITLVTLVSVPSLFTRRCPKCGARNRIEARHCRACGLALPMEDL' A
#
# COMPACT_ATOMS: atom_id res chain seq x y z
N MET A 1 -6.19 9.24 -34.01
CA MET A 1 -4.87 8.80 -33.53
C MET A 1 -4.54 9.29 -32.12
N GLY A 2 -4.80 10.56 -31.76
CA GLY A 2 -4.56 11.07 -30.39
C GLY A 2 -5.45 10.46 -29.30
N TYR A 3 -6.74 10.21 -29.58
CA TYR A 3 -7.67 9.61 -28.62
C TYR A 3 -7.25 8.19 -28.19
N LEU A 4 -6.80 7.36 -29.14
CA LEU A 4 -6.31 6.00 -28.86
C LEU A 4 -5.09 6.05 -27.94
N TYR A 5 -4.16 6.97 -28.18
CA TYR A 5 -2.99 7.17 -27.33
C TYR A 5 -3.39 7.57 -25.90
N LEU A 6 -4.30 8.55 -25.75
CA LEU A 6 -4.78 8.95 -24.42
C LEU A 6 -5.47 7.80 -23.69
N ALA A 7 -6.32 7.03 -24.38
CA ALA A 7 -6.99 5.87 -23.79
C ALA A 7 -5.98 4.82 -23.31
N VAL A 8 -4.93 4.56 -24.09
CA VAL A 8 -3.85 3.63 -23.71
C VAL A 8 -3.07 4.17 -22.51
N MET A 9 -2.66 5.44 -22.52
CA MET A 9 -1.90 6.04 -21.41
C MET A 9 -2.71 6.05 -20.11
N VAL A 10 -3.99 6.40 -20.17
CA VAL A 10 -4.89 6.35 -19.01
C VAL A 10 -5.05 4.91 -18.53
N GLY A 11 -5.24 3.94 -19.43
CA GLY A 11 -5.33 2.52 -19.08
C GLY A 11 -4.05 1.98 -18.42
N VAL A 12 -2.88 2.40 -18.87
CA VAL A 12 -1.59 2.04 -18.26
C VAL A 12 -1.47 2.66 -16.88
N ILE A 13 -1.79 3.96 -16.73
CA ILE A 13 -1.72 4.65 -15.43
C ILE A 13 -2.69 4.02 -14.43
N THR A 14 -3.93 3.72 -14.83
CA THR A 14 -4.90 3.07 -13.94
C THR A 14 -4.45 1.67 -13.54
N LEU A 15 -3.91 0.87 -14.48
CA LEU A 15 -3.35 -0.45 -14.17
C LEU A 15 -2.19 -0.35 -13.17
N VAL A 16 -1.22 0.53 -13.42
CA VAL A 16 -0.03 0.71 -12.58
C VAL A 16 -0.43 1.19 -11.19
N THR A 17 -1.31 2.19 -11.10
CA THR A 17 -1.76 2.70 -9.80
C THR A 17 -2.49 1.63 -9.00
N LEU A 18 -3.39 0.84 -9.62
CA LEU A 18 -4.09 -0.25 -8.95
C LEU A 18 -3.15 -1.34 -8.43
N VAL A 19 -2.07 -1.64 -9.15
CA VAL A 19 -1.10 -2.68 -8.75
C VAL A 19 -0.11 -2.16 -7.71
N SER A 20 0.40 -0.94 -7.86
CA SER A 20 1.50 -0.42 -7.03
C SER A 20 1.04 0.19 -5.70
N VAL A 21 -0.05 0.95 -5.69
CA VAL A 21 -0.56 1.65 -4.49
C VAL A 21 -0.87 0.75 -3.29
N PRO A 22 -1.56 -0.41 -3.42
CA PRO A 22 -1.90 -1.24 -2.26
C PRO A 22 -0.69 -1.75 -1.48
N SER A 23 0.48 -1.83 -2.12
CA SER A 23 1.72 -2.26 -1.47
C SER A 23 2.20 -1.26 -0.40
N LEU A 24 1.92 0.03 -0.57
CA LEU A 24 2.34 1.09 0.37
C LEU A 24 1.55 1.06 1.69
N PHE A 25 0.37 0.46 1.72
CA PHE A 25 -0.48 0.41 2.92
C PHE A 25 -0.13 -0.73 3.88
N THR A 26 1.07 -1.30 3.78
CA THR A 26 1.55 -2.35 4.68
C THR A 26 2.87 -1.98 5.33
N ARG A 27 3.00 -2.29 6.63
CA ARG A 27 4.20 -2.10 7.43
C ARG A 27 4.60 -3.39 8.14
N ARG A 28 5.89 -3.54 8.43
CA ARG A 28 6.38 -4.68 9.22
C ARG A 28 6.38 -4.32 10.70
N CYS A 29 6.00 -5.29 11.54
CA CYS A 29 6.13 -5.15 12.98
C CYS A 29 7.62 -5.16 13.36
N PRO A 30 8.11 -4.17 14.14
CA PRO A 30 9.52 -4.12 14.55
C PRO A 30 9.89 -5.23 15.54
N LYS A 31 8.92 -5.82 16.25
CA LYS A 31 9.18 -6.90 17.23
C LYS A 31 9.22 -8.30 16.61
N CYS A 32 8.35 -8.59 15.65
CA CYS A 32 8.22 -9.97 15.11
C CYS A 32 8.31 -10.06 13.58
N GLY A 33 8.44 -8.95 12.86
CA GLY A 33 8.56 -8.94 11.40
C GLY A 33 7.26 -9.15 10.62
N ALA A 34 6.12 -9.42 11.29
CA ALA A 34 4.85 -9.65 10.62
C ALA A 34 4.39 -8.43 9.79
N ARG A 35 3.89 -8.67 8.58
CA ARG A 35 3.22 -7.64 7.77
C ARG A 35 1.83 -7.33 8.34
N ASN A 36 1.62 -6.06 8.67
CA ASN A 36 0.38 -5.48 9.17
C ASN A 36 -0.03 -4.34 8.24
N ARG A 37 -1.31 -3.94 8.29
CA ARG A 37 -1.74 -2.71 7.63
C ARG A 37 -1.07 -1.50 8.28
N ILE A 38 -0.87 -0.43 7.52
CA ILE A 38 -0.28 0.81 8.04
C ILE A 38 -1.18 1.43 9.13
N GLU A 39 -2.49 1.28 8.99
CA GLU A 39 -3.53 1.71 9.94
C GLU A 39 -3.68 0.78 11.17
N ALA A 40 -3.00 -0.37 11.21
CA ALA A 40 -3.17 -1.33 12.30
C ALA A 40 -2.55 -0.79 13.59
N ARG A 41 -3.36 -0.55 14.63
CA ARG A 41 -2.86 -0.07 15.94
C ARG A 41 -2.09 -1.13 16.73
N HIS A 42 -2.37 -2.41 16.46
CA HIS A 42 -1.69 -3.53 17.11
C HIS A 42 -1.25 -4.56 16.06
N CYS A 43 -0.11 -5.20 16.31
CA CYS A 43 0.37 -6.28 15.48
C CYS A 43 -0.55 -7.51 15.60
N ARG A 44 -1.07 -7.98 14.46
CA ARG A 44 -1.96 -9.16 14.39
C ARG A 44 -1.32 -10.47 14.85
N ALA A 45 0.01 -10.52 14.93
CA ALA A 45 0.76 -11.73 15.26
C ALA A 45 1.28 -11.74 16.71
N CYS A 46 1.80 -10.61 17.21
CA CYS A 46 2.44 -10.56 18.54
C CYS A 46 1.79 -9.57 19.52
N GLY A 47 0.75 -8.85 19.11
CA GLY A 47 0.01 -7.91 19.97
C GLY A 47 0.73 -6.59 20.28
N LEU A 48 1.96 -6.36 19.78
CA LEU A 48 2.67 -5.10 20.00
C LEU A 48 1.84 -3.91 19.48
N ALA A 49 1.71 -2.84 20.27
CA ALA A 49 1.20 -1.57 19.80
C ALA A 49 2.13 -1.01 18.71
N LEU A 50 1.58 -0.74 17.53
CA LEU A 50 2.32 -0.19 16.41
C LEU A 50 2.14 1.33 16.42
N PRO A 51 3.23 2.13 16.49
CA PRO A 51 3.13 3.59 16.53
C PRO A 51 2.42 4.07 15.27
N MET A 52 1.50 5.03 15.38
CA MET A 52 0.99 5.70 14.19
C MET A 52 2.06 6.70 13.78
N GLU A 53 2.77 6.44 12.69
CA GLU A 53 3.65 7.44 12.10
C GLU A 53 2.76 8.44 11.37
N ASP A 54 2.37 9.48 12.11
CA ASP A 54 1.77 10.69 11.57
C ASP A 54 2.91 11.45 10.88
N LEU A 55 2.83 11.54 9.56
CA LEU A 55 3.81 12.15 8.66
C LEU A 55 4.18 13.59 9.05
#